data_AF-A0A218WQP1-F1
#
_entry.id   AF-A0A218WQP1-F1
#
_cell.length_a   1.000
_cell.length_b   1.000
_cell.length_c   1.000
_cell.angle_alpha   90.00
_cell.angle_beta   90.00
_cell.angle_gamma   90.00
#
_symmetry.space_group_name_H-M   'P 1'
#
loop_
_entity.id
_entity.type
_entity.pdbx_description
1 polymer ?
#
loop_
_entity_poly.entity_id
_entity_poly.type
_entity_poly.pdbx_seq_one_letter_code
_entity_poly.pdbx_strand_id
1 'polypeptide(L)'
;MSSPPLSVDRGRTWFSFFQYDEDRDSPSEARNILLVIATLIASVTFQAGVNPPGGVWQDNRNGHKAGQAIYAAQEGAFHVFLIANTLALSTVILVIVSLTYRFPCYFEVCVATASMIVTYASSIFAVTPDESVRFRYILLAAGVPFAFRALILICKKFRNPKTI
;
A
#
# COMPACT_ATOMS: atom_id res chain seq x y z
N MET A 1 -14.16 -39.42 47.33
CA MET A 1 -14.55 -38.35 46.39
C MET A 1 -13.32 -37.52 46.09
N SER A 2 -12.76 -37.66 44.89
CA SER A 2 -11.71 -36.79 44.37
C SER A 2 -12.01 -36.54 42.90
N SER A 3 -12.51 -35.35 42.58
CA SER A 3 -12.75 -34.92 41.21
C SER A 3 -11.41 -34.82 40.48
N PRO A 4 -11.26 -35.37 39.25
CA PRO A 4 -10.06 -35.13 38.45
C PRO A 4 -10.00 -33.67 37.97
N PRO A 5 -8.80 -33.12 37.72
CA PRO A 5 -8.60 -31.70 37.48
C PRO A 5 -9.04 -31.26 36.07
N LEU A 6 -9.38 -29.98 36.00
CA LEU A 6 -9.86 -29.21 34.84
C LEU A 6 -9.08 -29.51 33.55
N SER A 7 -9.84 -29.78 32.49
CA SER A 7 -9.34 -29.90 31.12
C SER A 7 -8.69 -28.59 30.68
N VAL A 8 -7.36 -28.61 30.54
CA VAL A 8 -6.61 -27.58 29.81
C VAL A 8 -7.03 -27.67 28.35
N ASP A 9 -7.87 -26.73 27.92
CA ASP A 9 -8.27 -26.57 26.52
C ASP A 9 -7.06 -26.13 25.69
N ARG A 10 -6.30 -27.13 25.22
CA ARG A 10 -5.09 -26.99 24.39
C ARG A 10 -5.44 -26.74 22.93
N GLY A 11 -6.52 -26.01 22.67
CA GLY A 11 -7.09 -25.77 21.33
C GLY A 11 -6.77 -24.41 20.72
N ARG A 12 -6.30 -23.42 21.51
CA ARG A 12 -6.00 -22.09 20.97
C ARG A 12 -4.67 -22.08 20.23
N THR A 13 -4.74 -22.09 18.90
CA THR A 13 -3.58 -21.95 18.00
C THR A 13 -2.83 -20.66 18.35
N TRP A 14 -1.50 -20.68 18.36
CA TRP A 14 -0.63 -19.51 18.64
C TRP A 14 -1.07 -18.22 17.90
N PHE A 15 -1.59 -18.35 16.68
CA PHE A 15 -2.16 -17.23 15.90
C PHE A 15 -3.29 -16.48 16.59
N SER A 16 -4.15 -17.16 17.35
CA SER A 16 -5.25 -16.53 18.10
C SER A 16 -4.76 -15.54 19.16
N PHE A 17 -3.52 -15.71 19.64
CA PHE A 17 -2.91 -14.77 20.58
C PHE A 17 -2.62 -13.41 19.94
N PHE A 18 -2.28 -13.38 18.63
CA PHE A 18 -1.94 -12.17 17.86
C PHE A 18 -3.14 -11.53 17.17
N GLN A 19 -4.33 -12.13 17.27
CA GLN A 19 -5.53 -11.51 16.72
C GLN A 19 -5.87 -10.26 17.54
N TYR A 20 -6.33 -9.24 16.83
CA TYR A 20 -6.89 -8.05 17.44
C TYR A 20 -8.15 -8.43 18.23
N ASP A 21 -8.20 -8.01 19.49
CA ASP A 21 -9.29 -8.27 20.40
C ASP A 21 -9.83 -6.92 20.91
N GLU A 22 -11.10 -6.61 20.64
CA GLU A 22 -11.69 -5.32 21.01
C GLU A 22 -11.79 -5.10 22.53
N ASP A 23 -11.80 -6.17 23.33
CA ASP A 23 -11.85 -6.09 24.80
C ASP A 23 -10.46 -5.86 25.41
N ARG A 24 -9.40 -6.31 24.72
CA ARG A 24 -8.00 -6.22 25.19
C ARG A 24 -7.25 -5.05 24.57
N ASP A 25 -7.45 -4.77 23.29
CA ASP A 25 -6.61 -3.89 22.48
C ASP A 25 -7.36 -2.61 22.15
N SER A 26 -6.82 -1.44 22.52
CA SER A 26 -7.52 -0.18 22.27
C SER A 26 -7.48 0.19 20.77
N PRO A 27 -8.53 0.84 20.23
CA PRO A 27 -8.51 1.35 18.85
C PRO A 27 -7.34 2.31 18.58
N SER A 28 -6.84 2.99 19.62
CA SER A 28 -5.70 3.90 19.51
C SER A 28 -4.37 3.16 19.31
N GLU A 29 -4.16 2.03 19.99
CA GLU A 29 -2.98 1.19 19.85
C GLU A 29 -2.98 0.50 18.50
N ALA A 30 -4.12 -0.08 18.09
CA ALA A 30 -4.29 -0.66 16.77
C ALA A 30 -3.99 0.37 15.67
N ARG A 31 -4.51 1.59 15.78
CA ARG A 31 -4.20 2.69 14.85
C ARG A 31 -2.71 2.99 14.81
N ASN A 32 -2.04 3.07 15.95
CA ASN A 32 -0.60 3.37 16.01
C ASN A 32 0.23 2.26 15.33
N ILE A 33 -0.08 0.98 15.62
CA ILE A 33 0.58 -0.17 14.99
C ILE A 33 0.36 -0.16 13.46
N LEU A 34 -0.88 0.08 13.02
CA LEU A 34 -1.21 0.15 11.59
C LEU A 34 -0.49 1.29 10.88
N LEU A 35 -0.31 2.46 11.53
CA LEU A 35 0.46 3.56 10.97
C LEU A 35 1.95 3.20 10.83
N VAL A 36 2.53 2.47 11.78
CA VAL A 36 3.90 1.95 11.67
C VAL A 36 4.02 0.98 10.50
N ILE A 37 3.11 0.01 10.38
CA ILE A 37 3.10 -0.95 9.28
C ILE A 37 2.94 -0.22 7.93
N ALA A 38 2.01 0.75 7.85
CA ALA A 38 1.75 1.50 6.63
C ALA A 38 2.95 2.36 6.20
N THR A 39 3.63 3.01 7.14
CA THR A 39 4.83 3.82 6.86
C THR A 39 6.02 2.95 6.43
N LEU A 40 6.19 1.76 7.00
CA LEU A 40 7.20 0.79 6.57
C LEU A 40 6.95 0.33 5.13
N ILE A 41 5.71 -0.08 4.81
CA ILE A 41 5.35 -0.48 3.45
C ILE A 41 5.50 0.69 2.48
N ALA A 42 5.06 1.89 2.84
CA ALA A 42 5.23 3.09 2.02
C ALA A 42 6.71 3.36 1.72
N SER A 43 7.58 3.21 2.72
CA SER A 43 9.03 3.39 2.57
C SER A 43 9.62 2.36 1.62
N VAL A 44 9.31 1.07 1.80
CA VAL A 44 9.82 -0.02 0.94
C VAL A 44 9.33 0.14 -0.50
N THR A 45 8.05 0.43 -0.69
CA THR A 45 7.44 0.58 -2.03
C THR A 45 7.98 1.81 -2.75
N PHE A 46 8.17 2.93 -2.05
CA PHE A 46 8.80 4.13 -2.59
C PHE A 46 10.23 3.84 -3.03
N GLN A 47 11.04 3.23 -2.15
CA GLN A 47 12.42 2.86 -2.45
C GLN A 47 12.51 1.94 -3.67
N ALA A 48 11.65 0.94 -3.76
CA ALA A 48 11.61 0.03 -4.91
C ALA A 48 11.18 0.71 -6.22
N GLY A 49 10.36 1.77 -6.14
CA GLY A 49 9.94 2.56 -7.31
C GLY A 49 10.98 3.57 -7.78
N VAL A 50 11.78 4.13 -6.86
CA VAL A 50 12.87 5.06 -7.20
C VAL A 50 14.18 4.36 -7.55
N ASN A 51 14.38 3.16 -7.03
CA ASN A 51 15.52 2.30 -7.29
C ASN A 51 15.02 0.95 -7.80
N PRO A 52 14.70 0.83 -9.12
CA PRO A 52 14.17 -0.41 -9.66
C PRO A 52 15.18 -1.56 -9.48
N PRO A 53 14.70 -2.82 -9.35
CA PRO A 53 15.58 -3.99 -9.28
C PRO A 53 16.59 -4.00 -10.43
N GLY A 54 17.86 -4.28 -10.12
CA GLY A 54 18.94 -4.22 -11.12
C GLY A 54 19.41 -2.81 -11.49
N GLY A 55 18.76 -1.77 -10.98
CA GLY A 55 19.14 -0.37 -11.20
C GLY A 55 18.68 0.17 -12.56
N VAL A 56 19.31 1.27 -12.95
CA VAL A 56 19.01 1.99 -14.20
C VAL A 56 20.23 2.03 -15.10
N TRP A 57 20.00 2.07 -16.41
CA TRP A 57 21.06 2.29 -17.38
C TRP A 57 21.75 3.64 -17.14
N GLN A 58 23.07 3.69 -17.32
CA GLN A 58 23.88 4.90 -17.11
C GLN A 58 24.31 5.57 -18.43
N ASP A 59 23.97 4.96 -19.57
CA ASP A 59 24.32 5.45 -20.89
C ASP A 59 23.15 5.29 -21.88
N ASN A 60 23.35 5.79 -23.10
CA ASN A 60 22.36 5.77 -24.18
C ASN A 60 22.81 4.85 -25.33
N ARG A 61 23.17 3.59 -25.06
CA ARG A 61 23.65 2.62 -26.07
C ARG A 61 22.66 1.47 -26.24
N ASN A 62 22.86 0.64 -27.27
CA ASN A 62 22.14 -0.63 -27.46
C ASN A 62 20.60 -0.54 -27.35
N GLY A 63 20.01 0.60 -27.74
CA GLY A 63 18.56 0.81 -27.70
C GLY A 63 17.97 1.18 -26.33
N HIS A 64 18.77 1.32 -25.28
CA HIS A 64 18.34 1.82 -23.98
C HIS A 64 18.72 3.30 -23.78
N LYS A 65 18.00 3.98 -22.87
CA LYS A 65 18.30 5.35 -22.47
C LYS A 65 18.72 5.39 -21.00
N ALA A 66 19.64 6.29 -20.67
CA ALA A 66 20.08 6.54 -19.31
C ALA A 66 18.87 6.90 -18.43
N GLY A 67 18.80 6.31 -17.24
CA GLY A 67 17.68 6.43 -16.31
C GLY A 67 16.59 5.38 -16.48
N GLN A 68 16.51 4.68 -17.62
CA GLN A 68 15.56 3.56 -17.77
C GLN A 68 15.98 2.36 -16.92
N ALA A 69 15.01 1.68 -16.31
CA ALA A 69 15.22 0.48 -15.52
C ALA A 69 15.84 -0.62 -16.38
N ILE A 70 16.91 -1.23 -15.89
CA ILE A 70 17.48 -2.44 -16.51
C ILE A 70 16.43 -3.56 -16.50
N TYR A 71 15.63 -3.64 -15.43
CA TYR A 71 14.55 -4.62 -15.30
C TYR A 71 13.47 -4.49 -16.38
N ALA A 72 13.32 -3.33 -17.02
CA ALA A 72 12.35 -3.15 -18.10
C ALA A 72 12.66 -3.98 -19.35
N ALA A 73 13.87 -4.55 -19.47
CA ALA A 73 14.20 -5.53 -20.52
C ALA A 73 13.38 -6.83 -20.41
N GLN A 74 12.85 -7.16 -19.23
CA GLN A 74 11.94 -8.28 -19.02
C GLN A 74 10.51 -7.76 -18.84
N GLU A 75 9.86 -7.40 -19.94
CA GLU A 75 8.61 -6.63 -19.93
C GLU A 75 7.54 -7.22 -19.00
N GLY A 76 7.22 -8.51 -19.12
CA GLY A 76 6.15 -9.14 -18.34
C GLY A 76 6.38 -9.07 -16.82
N ALA A 77 7.60 -9.38 -16.36
CA ALA A 77 7.94 -9.37 -14.95
C ALA A 77 8.00 -7.94 -14.39
N PHE A 78 8.56 -7.01 -15.17
CA PHE A 78 8.60 -5.59 -14.82
C PHE A 78 7.19 -4.99 -14.67
N HIS A 79 6.25 -5.37 -15.54
CA HIS A 79 4.86 -4.89 -15.43
C HIS A 79 4.16 -5.40 -14.16
N VAL A 80 4.30 -6.70 -13.87
CA VAL A 80 3.74 -7.27 -12.63
C VAL A 80 4.33 -6.57 -11.40
N PHE A 81 5.64 -6.34 -11.40
CA PHE A 81 6.34 -5.60 -10.35
C PHE A 81 5.78 -4.18 -10.19
N LEU A 82 5.69 -3.39 -11.27
CA LEU A 82 5.20 -2.02 -11.21
C LEU A 82 3.75 -1.92 -10.73
N ILE A 83 2.88 -2.81 -11.21
CA ILE A 83 1.47 -2.84 -10.83
C ILE A 83 1.34 -3.21 -9.34
N ALA A 84 2.02 -4.28 -8.90
CA ALA A 84 1.96 -4.71 -7.51
C ALA A 84 2.52 -3.64 -6.56
N ASN A 85 3.65 -3.02 -6.91
CA ASN A 85 4.28 -1.98 -6.10
C ASN A 85 3.39 -0.73 -6.00
N THR A 86 2.80 -0.30 -7.13
CA THR A 86 1.90 0.85 -7.17
C THR A 86 0.61 0.59 -6.38
N LEU A 87 0.02 -0.61 -6.49
CA LEU A 87 -1.14 -1.00 -5.69
C LEU A 87 -0.85 -0.99 -4.19
N ALA A 88 0.32 -1.50 -3.79
CA ALA A 88 0.75 -1.49 -2.40
C ALA A 88 0.89 -0.05 -1.88
N LEU A 89 1.61 0.81 -2.61
CA LEU A 89 1.82 2.22 -2.26
C LEU A 89 0.49 2.98 -2.15
N SER A 90 -0.39 2.85 -3.14
CA SER A 90 -1.70 3.52 -3.15
C SER A 90 -2.59 3.04 -2.01
N THR A 91 -2.55 1.75 -1.68
CA THR A 91 -3.31 1.19 -0.55
C THR A 91 -2.83 1.74 0.78
N VAL A 92 -1.52 1.83 1.01
CA VAL A 92 -1.00 2.35 2.29
C VAL A 92 -1.16 3.86 2.44
N ILE A 93 -1.10 4.62 1.34
CA ILE A 93 -1.47 6.04 1.36
C ILE A 93 -2.93 6.21 1.81
N LEU A 94 -3.85 5.39 1.29
CA LEU A 94 -5.24 5.39 1.74
C LEU A 94 -5.38 5.05 3.21
N VAL A 95 -4.64 4.06 3.70
CA VAL A 95 -4.62 3.68 5.12
C VAL A 95 -4.12 4.84 5.97
N ILE A 96 -3.00 5.47 5.60
CA ILE A 96 -2.42 6.62 6.33
C ILE A 96 -3.43 7.77 6.38
N VAL A 97 -4.00 8.18 5.24
CA VAL A 97 -4.99 9.27 5.18
C VAL A 97 -6.26 8.93 5.98
N SER A 98 -6.69 7.67 5.97
CA SER A 98 -7.88 7.23 6.73
C SER A 98 -7.63 7.23 8.24
N LEU A 99 -6.46 6.76 8.69
CA LEU A 99 -6.12 6.65 10.11
C LEU A 99 -5.74 8.00 10.73
N THR A 100 -5.20 8.93 9.94
CA THR A 100 -4.86 10.29 10.38
C THR A 100 -6.01 11.28 10.25
N TYR A 101 -7.18 10.84 9.76
CA TYR A 101 -8.36 11.69 9.66
C TYR A 101 -8.76 12.24 11.03
N ARG A 102 -8.96 13.57 11.13
CA ARG A 102 -9.17 14.36 12.36
C ARG A 102 -7.96 14.56 13.27
N PHE A 103 -6.74 14.22 12.83
CA PHE A 103 -5.54 14.62 13.55
C PHE A 103 -5.24 16.11 13.30
N PRO A 104 -4.61 16.81 14.26
CA PRO A 104 -4.20 18.20 14.05
C PRO A 104 -3.25 18.37 12.85
N CYS A 105 -2.45 17.35 12.53
CA CYS A 105 -1.49 17.36 11.42
C CYS A 105 -2.05 16.72 10.12
N TYR A 106 -3.37 16.59 9.98
CA TYR A 106 -3.97 15.89 8.84
C TYR A 106 -3.62 16.56 7.51
N PHE A 107 -3.63 17.90 7.46
CA PHE A 107 -3.33 18.65 6.25
C PHE A 107 -1.88 18.42 5.80
N GLU A 108 -0.93 18.45 6.74
CA GLU A 108 0.49 18.20 6.49
C GLU A 108 0.71 16.78 5.96
N VAL A 109 0.01 15.78 6.54
CA VAL A 109 0.06 14.40 6.06
C VAL A 109 -0.52 14.29 4.64
N CYS A 110 -1.62 14.98 4.34
CA CYS A 110 -2.18 15.04 2.99
C CYS A 110 -1.21 15.67 1.98
N VAL A 111 -0.59 16.80 2.33
CA VAL A 111 0.41 17.45 1.47
C VAL A 111 1.63 16.55 1.25
N ALA A 112 2.14 15.92 2.31
CA ALA A 112 3.27 15.00 2.23
C ALA A 112 2.96 13.79 1.34
N THR A 113 1.80 13.15 1.53
CA THR A 113 1.38 12.01 0.72
C THR A 113 1.11 12.39 -0.74
N ALA A 114 0.51 13.56 -1.00
CA ALA A 114 0.34 14.07 -2.37
C ALA A 114 1.69 14.32 -3.06
N SER A 115 2.63 14.97 -2.36
CA SER A 115 3.99 15.16 -2.86
C SER A 115 4.69 13.83 -3.14
N MET A 116 4.52 12.84 -2.25
CA MET A 116 5.10 11.51 -2.42
C MET A 116 4.55 10.82 -3.69
N ILE A 117 3.24 10.91 -3.94
CA ILE A 117 2.63 10.39 -5.19
C ILE A 117 3.25 11.04 -6.42
N VAL A 118 3.43 12.36 -6.40
CA VAL A 118 4.03 13.10 -7.54
C VAL A 118 5.46 12.63 -7.80
N THR A 119 6.29 12.53 -6.75
CA THR A 119 7.68 12.07 -6.90
C THR A 119 7.77 10.61 -7.35
N TYR A 120 6.90 9.73 -6.83
CA TYR A 120 6.81 8.35 -7.26
C TYR A 120 6.39 8.24 -8.74
N ALA A 121 5.35 8.97 -9.15
CA ALA A 121 4.90 8.99 -10.54
C ALA A 121 5.99 9.50 -11.49
N SER A 122 6.70 10.56 -11.10
CA SER A 122 7.86 11.07 -11.86
C SER A 122 8.98 10.04 -11.97
N SER A 123 9.24 9.28 -10.90
CA SER A 123 10.23 8.21 -10.92
C SER A 123 9.85 7.09 -11.86
N ILE A 124 8.61 6.60 -11.76
CA ILE A 124 8.11 5.54 -12.65
C ILE A 124 8.17 6.00 -14.11
N PHE A 125 7.86 7.26 -14.39
CA PHE A 125 8.00 7.83 -15.74
C PHE A 125 9.45 7.83 -16.22
N ALA A 126 10.40 8.22 -15.38
CA ALA A 126 11.82 8.23 -15.74
C ALA A 126 12.39 6.83 -16.00
N VAL A 127 11.99 5.84 -15.20
CA VAL A 127 12.54 4.48 -15.28
C VAL A 127 11.85 3.60 -16.33
N THR A 128 10.66 3.98 -16.82
CA THR A 128 9.90 3.15 -17.77
C THR A 128 10.25 3.53 -19.21
N PRO A 129 10.61 2.58 -20.09
CA PRO A 129 10.81 2.87 -21.50
C PRO A 129 9.52 3.32 -22.18
N ASP A 130 9.67 4.32 -23.06
CA ASP A 130 8.62 5.11 -23.69
C ASP A 130 7.59 4.24 -24.43
N GLU A 131 6.37 4.11 -23.89
CA GLU A 131 5.19 3.60 -24.57
C GLU A 131 3.92 4.14 -23.86
N SER A 132 3.08 4.89 -24.58
CA SER A 132 1.89 5.59 -24.05
C SER A 132 0.87 4.67 -23.35
N VAL A 133 0.86 3.38 -23.68
CA VAL A 133 -0.02 2.37 -23.08
C VAL A 133 0.35 2.03 -21.63
N ARG A 134 1.61 2.21 -21.23
CA ARG A 134 2.13 1.83 -19.90
C ARG A 134 1.66 2.78 -18.81
N PHE A 135 1.51 4.07 -19.14
CA PHE A 135 0.97 5.08 -18.23
C PHE A 135 -0.49 4.80 -17.81
N ARG A 136 -1.30 4.22 -18.71
CA ARG A 136 -2.68 3.85 -18.43
C ARG A 136 -2.77 2.79 -17.34
N TYR A 137 -1.89 1.78 -17.37
CA TYR A 137 -1.89 0.72 -16.35
C TYR A 137 -1.48 1.22 -14.97
N ILE A 138 -0.50 2.13 -14.89
CA ILE A 138 -0.08 2.74 -13.63
C ILE A 138 -1.19 3.61 -13.04
N LEU A 139 -1.85 4.43 -13.87
CA LEU A 139 -3.01 5.24 -13.46
C LEU A 139 -4.18 4.37 -12.98
N LEU A 140 -4.49 3.31 -13.72
CA LEU A 140 -5.54 2.36 -13.33
C LEU A 140 -5.19 1.72 -11.99
N ALA A 141 -3.98 1.18 -11.84
CA ALA A 141 -3.52 0.56 -10.60
C ALA A 141 -3.57 1.54 -9.42
N ALA A 142 -3.13 2.78 -9.60
CA ALA A 142 -3.18 3.81 -8.57
C ALA A 142 -4.62 4.14 -8.13
N GLY A 143 -5.58 4.09 -9.05
CA GLY A 143 -7.00 4.35 -8.79
C GLY A 143 -7.77 3.19 -8.15
N VAL A 144 -7.29 1.93 -8.28
CA VAL A 144 -8.02 0.74 -7.79
C VAL A 144 -8.34 0.81 -6.29
N PRO A 145 -7.39 1.10 -5.38
CA PRO A 145 -7.69 1.12 -3.95
C PRO A 145 -8.73 2.19 -3.58
N PHE A 146 -8.72 3.33 -4.27
CA PHE A 146 -9.67 4.42 -4.06
C PHE A 146 -11.06 4.03 -4.57
N ALA A 147 -11.14 3.44 -5.76
CA ALA A 147 -12.38 2.94 -6.33
C ALA A 147 -13.00 1.83 -5.47
N PHE A 148 -12.18 0.91 -4.96
CA PHE A 148 -12.63 -0.14 -4.03
C PHE A 148 -13.17 0.43 -2.73
N ARG A 149 -12.47 1.42 -2.14
CA ARG A 149 -12.94 2.12 -0.94
C ARG A 149 -14.25 2.86 -1.20
N ALA A 150 -14.36 3.58 -2.32
CA ALA A 150 -15.59 4.27 -2.73
C ALA A 150 -16.74 3.27 -2.92
N LEU A 151 -16.49 2.13 -3.57
CA LEU A 151 -17.46 1.06 -3.73
C LEU A 151 -17.97 0.55 -2.38
N ILE A 152 -17.07 0.28 -1.41
CA ILE A 152 -17.48 -0.13 -0.05
C ILE A 152 -18.37 0.93 0.59
N LEU A 153 -18.01 2.21 0.49
CA LEU A 153 -18.79 3.31 1.07
C LEU A 153 -20.16 3.44 0.41
N ILE A 154 -20.22 3.32 -0.91
CA ILE A 154 -21.45 3.34 -1.70
C ILE A 154 -22.33 2.14 -1.34
N CYS A 155 -21.79 0.93 -1.30
CA CYS A 155 -22.50 -0.28 -0.87
C CYS A 155 -23.02 -0.15 0.56
N LYS A 156 -22.22 0.40 1.50
CA LYS A 156 -22.68 0.68 2.87
C LYS A 156 -23.81 1.70 2.90
N LYS A 157 -23.72 2.77 2.10
CA LYS A 157 -24.77 3.80 1.98
C LYS A 157 -26.08 3.22 1.46
N PHE A 158 -26.02 2.35 0.45
CA PHE A 158 -27.21 1.66 -0.08
C PHE A 158 -27.78 0.63 0.91
N ARG A 159 -26.92 -0.02 1.71
CA ARG A 159 -27.36 -1.01 2.70
C ARG A 159 -27.96 -0.37 3.96
N ASN A 160 -27.47 0.81 4.37
CA ASN A 160 -27.94 1.56 5.54
C ASN A 160 -28.25 3.04 5.18
N PRO A 161 -29.39 3.35 4.55
CA PRO A 161 -29.73 4.71 4.11
C PRO A 161 -30.04 5.70 5.26
N LYS A 162 -30.02 5.29 6.53
CA LYS A 162 -30.45 6.10 7.69
C LYS A 162 -29.31 6.69 8.54
N THR A 163 -28.08 6.74 8.03
CA THR A 163 -26.92 7.28 8.77
C THR A 163 -26.24 8.40 8.00
N ILE A 164 -26.90 9.57 7.96
CA ILE A 164 -26.29 10.91 7.92
C ILE A 164 -27.16 11.79 8.81
#